data_AF-A0A4Q1VWP7-F1
#
_entry.id   AF-A0A4Q1VWP7-F1
#
_cell.length_a   1.000
_cell.length_b   1.000
_cell.length_c   1.000
_cell.angle_alpha   90.00
_cell.angle_beta   90.00
_cell.angle_gamma   90.00
#
_symmetry.space_group_name_H-M   'P 1'
#
loop_
_entity.id
_entity.type
_entity.pdbx_description
1 polymer ?
#
loop_
_entity_poly.entity_id
_entity_poly.type
_entity_poly.pdbx_seq_one_letter_code
_entity_poly.pdbx_strand_id
1 'polypeptide(L)'
;MGVALAEPLARLRALRPRPCRNRPKEGRMSSISPPATTPWARQLAIWIVFVVLDTGTQLAFKWGADGLGDMDFGLAMMAKAVSLPGVWLATLGYIGTFVVWMAILRDMPLSRAFPMTGLVYVTVPLLAWLTFGEQIDLVRAGGIALIIAGVVLLGSDE
;
A
#
# COMPACT_ATOMS: atom_id res chain seq x y z
N MET A 1 -8.30 -14.17 77.46
CA MET A 1 -7.48 -14.14 76.23
C MET A 1 -8.37 -13.72 75.07
N GLY A 2 -8.40 -12.41 74.77
CA GLY A 2 -9.12 -11.87 73.62
C GLY A 2 -8.18 -11.71 72.45
N VAL A 3 -8.59 -12.11 71.24
CA VAL A 3 -7.93 -11.75 69.99
C VAL A 3 -8.98 -11.69 68.87
N ALA A 4 -9.05 -10.50 68.26
CA ALA A 4 -9.37 -10.18 66.87
C ALA A 4 -10.55 -10.87 66.18
N LEU A 5 -11.62 -10.12 65.90
CA LEU A 5 -12.51 -10.38 64.75
C LEU A 5 -13.27 -9.13 64.22
N ALA A 6 -12.99 -7.92 64.73
CA ALA A 6 -13.77 -6.71 64.39
C ALA A 6 -13.19 -5.84 63.25
N GLU A 7 -12.14 -6.27 62.55
CA GLU A 7 -11.41 -5.42 61.58
C GLU A 7 -11.63 -5.60 60.06
N PRO A 8 -12.46 -6.51 59.51
CA PRO A 8 -12.60 -6.56 58.05
C PRO A 8 -13.56 -5.51 57.47
N LEU A 9 -14.52 -4.99 58.27
CA LEU A 9 -15.58 -4.11 57.76
C LEU A 9 -15.17 -2.64 57.58
N ALA A 10 -14.14 -2.19 58.32
CA ALA A 10 -13.65 -0.81 58.19
C ALA A 10 -12.91 -0.58 56.85
N ARG A 11 -12.18 -1.59 56.35
CA ARG A 11 -11.45 -1.50 55.06
C ARG A 11 -12.37 -1.49 53.85
N LEU A 12 -13.57 -2.06 53.94
CA LEU A 12 -14.54 -2.07 52.83
C LEU A 12 -15.22 -0.72 52.60
N ARG A 13 -15.30 0.16 53.61
CA ARG A 13 -15.83 1.52 53.44
C ARG A 13 -14.90 2.45 52.65
N ALA A 14 -13.61 2.14 52.60
CA ALA A 14 -12.62 2.91 51.85
C ALA A 14 -12.68 2.69 50.33
N LEU A 15 -13.42 1.67 49.88
CA LEU A 15 -13.61 1.34 48.46
C LEU A 15 -14.98 1.77 47.92
N ARG A 16 -15.59 2.84 48.46
CA ARG A 16 -16.73 3.44 47.78
C ARG A 16 -16.25 4.07 46.46
N PRO A 17 -16.76 3.64 45.30
CA PRO A 17 -16.49 4.33 44.05
C PRO A 17 -16.94 5.78 44.16
N ARG A 18 -16.08 6.71 43.72
CA ARG A 18 -16.40 8.13 43.69
C ARG A 18 -17.62 8.34 42.79
N PRO A 19 -18.60 9.19 43.16
CA PRO A 19 -19.68 9.53 42.26
C PRO A 19 -19.08 10.11 40.97
N CYS A 20 -19.53 9.60 39.82
CA CYS A 20 -19.13 10.11 38.51
C CYS A 20 -19.39 11.62 38.48
N ARG A 21 -18.31 12.39 38.61
CA ARG A 21 -18.33 13.85 38.50
C ARG A 21 -18.76 14.17 37.07
N ASN A 22 -19.87 14.90 36.93
CA ASN A 22 -20.34 15.47 35.68
C ASN A 22 -19.15 16.03 34.88
N ARG A 23 -18.83 15.40 33.75
CA ARG A 23 -17.92 16.00 32.78
C ARG A 23 -18.54 17.33 32.34
N PRO A 24 -17.79 18.44 32.34
CA PRO A 24 -18.21 19.63 31.63
C PRO A 24 -18.55 19.23 30.20
N LYS A 25 -19.57 19.86 29.61
CA LYS A 25 -19.82 19.75 28.17
C LYS A 25 -18.60 20.34 27.47
N GLU A 26 -17.65 19.46 27.14
CA GLU A 26 -16.44 19.77 26.38
C GLU A 26 -16.90 20.57 25.17
N GLY A 27 -16.45 21.81 25.13
CA GLY A 27 -16.89 22.78 24.16
C GLY A 27 -16.70 22.21 22.77
N ARG A 28 -17.79 22.26 21.99
CA ARG A 28 -17.77 22.48 20.54
C ARG A 28 -16.53 21.83 19.92
N MET A 29 -16.54 20.49 19.89
CA MET A 29 -15.53 19.71 19.18
C MET A 29 -15.39 20.40 17.84
N SER A 30 -14.24 21.01 17.67
CA SER A 30 -13.84 21.76 16.49
C SER A 30 -14.33 20.95 15.31
N SER A 31 -15.24 21.52 14.54
CA SER A 31 -15.54 21.00 13.22
C SER A 31 -14.20 20.97 12.52
N ILE A 32 -13.56 19.80 12.52
CA ILE A 32 -12.51 19.49 11.58
C ILE A 32 -13.24 19.62 10.26
N SER A 33 -13.11 20.80 9.65
CA SER A 33 -13.56 21.01 8.29
C SER A 33 -12.98 19.84 7.50
N PRO A 34 -13.80 19.09 6.74
CA PRO A 34 -13.26 18.01 5.92
C PRO A 34 -12.10 18.60 5.10
N PRO A 35 -10.93 17.94 5.04
CA PRO A 35 -9.83 18.44 4.23
C PRO A 35 -10.36 18.70 2.83
N ALA A 36 -10.01 19.85 2.25
CA ALA A 36 -10.47 20.29 0.94
C ALA A 36 -10.47 19.11 -0.02
N THR A 37 -11.64 18.77 -0.58
CA THR A 37 -11.79 17.63 -1.48
C THR A 37 -10.84 17.83 -2.64
N THR A 38 -9.78 17.03 -2.66
CA THR A 38 -8.95 16.91 -3.85
C THR A 38 -9.89 16.47 -4.97
N PRO A 39 -9.94 17.16 -6.13
CA PRO A 39 -10.85 16.77 -7.19
C PRO A 39 -10.65 15.28 -7.48
N TRP A 40 -11.72 14.49 -7.49
CA TRP A 40 -11.67 13.04 -7.74
C TRP A 40 -10.90 12.73 -9.04
N ALA A 41 -11.04 13.59 -10.05
CA ALA A 41 -10.28 13.53 -11.31
C ALA A 41 -8.76 13.62 -11.10
N ARG A 42 -8.29 14.39 -10.12
CA ARG A 42 -6.87 14.49 -9.77
C ARG A 42 -6.37 13.18 -9.15
N GLN A 43 -7.15 12.57 -8.27
CA GLN A 43 -6.77 11.28 -7.67
C GLN A 43 -6.71 10.18 -8.74
N LEU A 44 -7.71 10.12 -9.62
CA LEU A 44 -7.69 9.19 -10.74
C LEU A 44 -6.48 9.43 -11.65
N ALA A 45 -6.16 10.69 -11.95
CA ALA A 45 -4.98 11.01 -12.76
C ALA A 45 -3.68 10.52 -12.10
N ILE A 46 -3.51 10.71 -10.78
CA ILE A 46 -2.34 10.21 -10.04
C ILE A 46 -2.28 8.68 -10.10
N TRP A 47 -3.40 7.98 -9.93
CA TRP A 47 -3.44 6.52 -10.03
C TRP A 47 -3.15 5.99 -11.43
N ILE A 48 -3.65 6.65 -12.47
CA ILE A 48 -3.33 6.29 -13.87
C ILE A 48 -1.84 6.46 -14.11
N VAL A 49 -1.26 7.60 -13.68
CA VAL A 49 0.19 7.84 -13.79
C VAL A 49 0.97 6.79 -13.02
N PHE A 50 0.54 6.43 -11.81
CA PHE A 50 1.15 5.36 -11.01
C PHE A 50 1.16 4.03 -11.76
N VAL A 51 0.01 3.57 -12.24
CA VAL A 51 -0.11 2.27 -12.93
C VAL A 51 0.73 2.24 -14.20
N VAL A 52 0.70 3.30 -15.02
CA VAL A 52 1.50 3.38 -16.25
C VAL A 52 2.99 3.39 -15.94
N LEU A 53 3.42 4.21 -14.98
CA LEU A 53 4.82 4.35 -14.61
C LEU A 53 5.38 3.09 -13.95
N ASP A 54 4.63 2.48 -13.04
CA ASP A 54 5.00 1.23 -12.39
C ASP A 54 5.09 0.11 -13.42
N THR A 55 4.08 -0.06 -14.29
CA THR A 55 4.10 -1.07 -15.34
C THR A 55 5.30 -0.88 -16.27
N GLY A 56 5.54 0.34 -16.75
CA GLY A 56 6.69 0.64 -17.60
C GLY A 56 8.03 0.35 -16.89
N THR A 57 8.10 0.61 -15.59
CA THR A 57 9.27 0.29 -14.76
C THR A 57 9.52 -1.22 -14.70
N GLN A 58 8.47 -2.04 -14.52
CA GLN A 58 8.61 -3.50 -14.49
C GLN A 58 9.07 -4.07 -15.84
N LEU A 59 8.54 -3.55 -16.96
CA LEU A 59 8.99 -3.95 -18.29
C LEU A 59 10.44 -3.54 -18.55
N ALA A 60 10.84 -2.36 -18.07
CA ALA A 60 12.23 -1.91 -18.15
C ALA A 60 13.17 -2.79 -17.30
N PHE A 61 12.74 -3.25 -16.12
CA PHE A 61 13.49 -4.22 -15.32
C PHE A 61 13.69 -5.52 -16.10
N LYS A 62 12.62 -6.05 -16.71
CA LYS A 62 12.71 -7.26 -17.54
C LYS A 62 13.69 -7.07 -18.70
N TRP A 63 13.58 -5.97 -19.43
CA TRP A 63 14.47 -5.65 -20.54
C TRP A 63 15.93 -5.49 -20.09
N GLY A 64 16.16 -4.82 -18.97
CA GLY A 64 17.49 -4.70 -18.37
C GLY A 64 18.06 -6.03 -17.91
N ALA A 65 17.23 -6.90 -17.32
CA ALA A 65 17.64 -8.23 -16.88
C ALA A 65 17.98 -9.15 -18.06
N ASP A 66 17.22 -9.08 -19.16
CA ASP A 66 17.50 -9.87 -20.36
C ASP A 66 18.86 -9.55 -20.98
N GLY A 67 19.31 -8.29 -20.86
CA GLY A 67 20.65 -7.88 -21.30
C GLY A 67 21.81 -8.44 -20.48
N LEU A 68 21.54 -9.05 -19.31
CA LEU A 68 22.55 -9.74 -18.48
C LEU A 68 22.77 -11.19 -18.92
N GLY A 69 21.78 -11.83 -19.56
CA GLY A 69 21.86 -13.24 -19.95
C GLY A 69 22.08 -14.18 -18.76
N ASP A 70 22.79 -15.29 -18.98
CA ASP A 70 23.01 -16.35 -17.98
C ASP A 70 24.21 -16.07 -17.05
N MET A 71 24.51 -14.80 -16.78
CA MET A 71 25.62 -14.43 -15.90
C MET A 71 25.32 -14.80 -14.44
N ASP A 72 26.30 -15.39 -13.76
CA ASP A 72 26.22 -15.60 -12.31
C ASP A 72 26.20 -14.29 -11.55
N PHE A 73 25.51 -14.29 -10.40
CA PHE A 73 25.47 -13.14 -9.50
C PHE A 73 26.88 -12.80 -9.00
N GLY A 74 27.35 -11.59 -9.29
CA GLY A 74 28.67 -11.12 -8.87
C GLY A 74 29.04 -9.75 -9.43
N LEU A 75 30.27 -9.30 -9.14
CA LEU A 75 30.75 -7.99 -9.57
C LEU A 75 30.75 -7.81 -11.09
N ALA A 76 31.02 -8.87 -11.84
CA ALA A 76 30.97 -8.84 -13.31
C ALA A 76 29.55 -8.55 -13.82
N MET A 77 28.53 -9.21 -13.25
CA MET A 77 27.13 -8.96 -13.57
C MET A 77 26.74 -7.51 -13.23
N MET A 78 27.16 -7.00 -12.07
CA MET A 78 26.86 -5.61 -11.68
C MET A 78 27.53 -4.59 -12.61
N ALA A 79 28.80 -4.81 -12.96
CA ALA A 79 29.52 -3.95 -13.90
C ALA A 79 28.82 -3.93 -15.28
N LYS A 80 28.33 -5.10 -15.73
CA LYS A 80 27.55 -5.20 -16.96
C LYS A 80 26.20 -4.48 -16.83
N ALA A 81 25.47 -4.65 -15.73
CA ALA A 81 24.17 -4.03 -15.49
C ALA A 81 24.21 -2.51 -15.65
N VAL A 82 25.25 -1.86 -15.14
CA VAL A 82 25.44 -0.40 -15.25
C VAL A 82 25.64 0.06 -16.71
N SER A 83 26.06 -0.83 -17.61
CA SER A 83 26.17 -0.53 -19.05
C SER A 83 24.85 -0.68 -19.84
N LEU A 84 23.81 -1.25 -19.23
CA LEU A 84 22.57 -1.58 -19.93
C LEU A 84 21.56 -0.42 -19.83
N PRO A 85 21.00 0.07 -20.96
CA PRO A 85 20.05 1.18 -20.95
C PRO A 85 18.75 0.82 -20.22
N GLY A 86 18.30 -0.45 -20.30
CA GLY A 86 17.11 -0.93 -19.60
C GLY A 86 17.22 -0.80 -18.08
N VAL A 87 18.42 -1.01 -17.51
CA VAL A 87 18.66 -0.84 -16.07
C VAL A 87 18.50 0.61 -15.64
N TRP A 88 18.99 1.56 -16.44
CA TRP A 88 18.82 2.99 -16.15
C TRP A 88 17.38 3.44 -16.31
N LEU A 89 16.69 2.97 -17.35
CA LEU A 89 15.26 3.26 -17.53
C LEU A 89 14.44 2.73 -16.36
N ALA A 90 14.69 1.49 -15.92
CA ALA A 90 14.05 0.90 -14.76
C ALA A 90 14.37 1.68 -13.48
N THR A 91 15.63 2.08 -13.28
CA THR A 91 16.05 2.85 -12.11
C THR A 91 15.35 4.20 -12.02
N LEU A 92 15.32 4.96 -13.12
CA LEU A 92 14.64 6.25 -13.18
C LEU A 92 13.13 6.10 -13.03
N GLY A 93 12.55 5.09 -13.68
CA GLY A 93 11.15 4.72 -13.54
C GLY A 93 10.79 4.43 -12.08
N TYR A 94 11.61 3.63 -11.40
CA TYR A 94 11.39 3.25 -10.00
C TYR A 94 11.47 4.45 -9.05
N ILE A 95 12.40 5.38 -9.26
CA ILE A 95 12.45 6.65 -8.53
C ILE A 95 11.16 7.45 -8.76
N GLY A 96 10.69 7.53 -10.02
CA GLY A 96 9.44 8.19 -10.36
C GLY A 96 8.23 7.54 -9.69
N THR A 97 8.10 6.22 -9.79
CA THR A 97 7.06 5.43 -9.13
C THR A 97 7.07 5.66 -7.63
N PHE A 98 8.24 5.68 -7.00
CA PHE A 98 8.38 5.99 -5.59
C PHE A 98 7.82 7.37 -5.23
N VAL A 99 8.12 8.40 -6.02
CA VAL A 99 7.57 9.76 -5.80
C VAL A 99 6.05 9.77 -5.93
N VAL A 100 5.50 9.13 -6.95
CA VAL A 100 4.04 9.05 -7.16
C VAL A 100 3.38 8.27 -6.02
N TRP A 101 3.99 7.17 -5.59
CA TRP A 101 3.50 6.36 -4.47
C TRP A 101 3.46 7.15 -3.16
N MET A 102 4.50 7.95 -2.88
CA MET A 102 4.50 8.86 -1.73
C MET A 102 3.37 9.90 -1.81
N ALA A 103 3.04 10.39 -3.01
CA ALA A 103 1.91 11.29 -3.20
C ALA A 103 0.55 10.61 -2.92
N ILE A 104 0.40 9.35 -3.32
CA ILE A 104 -0.80 8.54 -3.01
C ILE A 104 -0.92 8.33 -1.50
N LEU A 105 0.14 7.87 -0.84
CA LEU A 105 0.12 7.56 0.59
C LEU A 105 -0.01 8.79 1.49
N ARG A 106 0.32 9.98 0.99
CA ARG A 106 0.03 11.24 1.68
C ARG A 106 -1.48 11.49 1.79
N ASP A 107 -2.24 11.10 0.77
CA ASP A 107 -3.65 11.46 0.63
C ASP A 107 -4.61 10.33 1.06
N MET A 108 -4.12 9.08 1.21
CA MET A 108 -4.90 7.93 1.69
C MET A 108 -4.07 6.94 2.53
N PRO A 109 -4.69 6.23 3.50
CA PRO A 109 -3.98 5.24 4.30
C PRO A 109 -3.56 4.04 3.46
N LEU A 110 -2.42 3.46 3.83
CA LEU A 110 -1.82 2.33 3.15
C LEU A 110 -2.79 1.14 2.99
N SER A 111 -3.64 0.86 3.99
CA SER A 111 -4.61 -0.24 3.93
C SER A 111 -5.67 -0.08 2.83
N ARG A 112 -5.96 1.16 2.39
CA ARG A 112 -6.85 1.44 1.26
C ARG A 112 -6.10 1.54 -0.07
N ALA A 113 -4.88 2.09 -0.05
CA ALA A 113 -4.06 2.23 -1.25
C ALA A 113 -3.56 0.87 -1.77
N PHE A 114 -3.12 -0.02 -0.87
CA PHE A 114 -2.43 -1.24 -1.25
C PHE A 114 -3.28 -2.16 -2.16
N PRO A 115 -4.57 -2.39 -1.88
CA PRO A 115 -5.40 -3.18 -2.79
C PRO A 115 -5.58 -2.56 -4.19
N MET A 116 -5.58 -1.23 -4.31
CA MET A 116 -5.70 -0.56 -5.61
C MET A 116 -4.47 -0.81 -6.51
N THR A 117 -3.31 -1.16 -5.91
CA THR A 117 -2.12 -1.58 -6.69
C THR A 117 -2.34 -2.91 -7.43
N GLY A 118 -3.43 -3.63 -7.13
CA GLY A 118 -3.91 -4.82 -7.84
C GLY A 118 -3.90 -4.67 -9.37
N LEU A 119 -4.17 -3.47 -9.90
CA LEU A 119 -4.16 -3.17 -11.32
C LEU A 119 -2.79 -3.38 -11.99
N VAL A 120 -1.70 -3.21 -11.26
CA VAL A 120 -0.33 -3.47 -11.74
C VAL A 120 -0.14 -4.96 -12.02
N TYR A 121 -0.69 -5.83 -11.18
CA TYR A 121 -0.64 -7.29 -11.37
C TYR A 121 -1.43 -7.78 -12.60
N VAL A 122 -2.29 -6.93 -13.18
CA VAL A 122 -2.98 -7.20 -14.43
C VAL A 122 -2.17 -6.65 -15.61
N THR A 123 -1.74 -5.40 -15.51
CA THR A 123 -1.12 -4.64 -16.60
C THR A 123 0.30 -5.13 -16.92
N VAL A 124 1.09 -5.50 -15.92
CA VAL A 124 2.45 -6.02 -16.11
C VAL A 124 2.47 -7.32 -16.93
N PRO A 125 1.78 -8.41 -16.54
CA PRO A 125 1.79 -9.63 -17.35
C PRO A 125 1.14 -9.45 -18.71
N LEU A 126 0.08 -8.62 -18.80
CA LEU A 126 -0.56 -8.33 -20.09
C LEU A 126 0.39 -7.63 -21.06
N LEU A 127 1.10 -6.60 -20.61
CA LEU A 127 2.08 -5.93 -21.44
C LEU A 127 3.33 -6.76 -21.66
N ALA A 128 3.76 -7.57 -20.69
CA ALA A 128 4.88 -8.49 -20.88
C ALA A 128 4.59 -9.54 -21.97
N TRP A 129 3.36 -10.07 -22.01
CA TRP A 129 2.90 -10.91 -23.12
C TRP A 129 2.94 -10.16 -24.45
N LEU A 130 2.48 -8.91 -24.48
CA LEU A 130 2.45 -8.11 -25.71
C LEU A 130 3.85 -7.69 -26.21
N THR A 131 4.77 -7.32 -25.31
CA THR A 131 6.08 -6.76 -25.68
C THR A 131 7.19 -7.80 -25.77
N PHE A 132 7.16 -8.82 -24.90
CA PHE A 132 8.19 -9.85 -24.82
C PHE A 132 7.70 -11.22 -25.30
N GLY A 133 6.41 -11.38 -25.60
CA GLY A 133 5.84 -12.66 -26.05
C GLY A 133 5.72 -13.71 -24.93
N GLU A 134 5.73 -13.28 -23.66
CA GLU A 134 5.64 -14.20 -22.52
C GLU A 134 4.30 -14.93 -22.47
N GLN A 135 4.32 -16.25 -22.46
CA GLN A 135 3.09 -17.06 -22.38
C GLN A 135 2.37 -16.86 -21.04
N ILE A 136 1.07 -16.54 -21.10
CA ILE A 136 0.19 -16.52 -19.94
C ILE A 136 -0.56 -17.84 -19.90
N ASP A 137 -0.23 -18.70 -18.94
CA ASP A 137 -0.96 -19.96 -18.76
C ASP A 137 -2.38 -19.73 -18.16
N LEU A 138 -3.22 -20.76 -18.22
CA LEU A 138 -4.60 -20.70 -17.74
C LEU A 138 -4.72 -20.45 -16.23
N VAL A 139 -3.74 -20.92 -15.43
CA VAL A 139 -3.74 -20.74 -13.97
C VAL A 139 -3.44 -19.28 -13.63
N ARG A 140 -2.44 -18.69 -14.29
CA ARG A 140 -2.07 -17.28 -14.18
C ARG A 140 -3.22 -16.39 -14.63
N ALA A 141 -3.87 -16.71 -15.74
CA ALA A 141 -5.06 -15.99 -16.20
C ALA A 141 -6.20 -16.05 -15.16
N GLY A 142 -6.45 -17.23 -14.57
CA GLY A 142 -7.42 -17.38 -13.48
C GLY A 142 -7.08 -16.57 -12.23
N GLY A 143 -5.80 -16.53 -11.85
CA GLY A 143 -5.31 -15.69 -10.75
C GLY A 143 -5.49 -14.19 -11.01
N ILE A 144 -5.17 -13.73 -12.22
CA ILE A 144 -5.39 -12.34 -12.65
C ILE A 144 -6.89 -11.98 -12.57
N ALA A 145 -7.77 -12.87 -13.03
CA ALA A 145 -9.22 -12.65 -12.94
C ALA A 145 -9.70 -12.53 -11.48
N LEU A 146 -9.13 -13.32 -10.57
CA LEU A 146 -9.44 -13.24 -9.14
C LEU A 146 -8.96 -11.93 -8.50
N ILE A 147 -7.79 -11.42 -8.89
CA ILE A 147 -7.29 -10.11 -8.44
C ILE A 147 -8.23 -9.00 -8.92
N ILE A 148 -8.64 -9.01 -10.19
CA ILE A 148 -9.60 -8.05 -10.73
C ILE A 148 -10.90 -8.08 -9.93
N ALA A 149 -11.43 -9.27 -9.66
CA ALA A 149 -12.64 -9.43 -8.86
C ALA A 149 -12.48 -8.84 -7.45
N GLY A 150 -11.35 -9.08 -6.79
CA GLY A 150 -11.03 -8.50 -5.48
C GLY A 150 -10.96 -6.97 -5.49
N VAL A 151 -10.34 -6.39 -6.52
CA VAL A 151 -10.27 -4.92 -6.69
C VAL A 151 -11.66 -4.33 -6.91
N VAL A 152 -12.50 -4.96 -7.74
CA VAL A 152 -13.88 -4.51 -8.01
C VAL A 152 -14.73 -4.56 -6.74
N LEU A 153 -14.62 -5.62 -5.95
CA LEU A 153 -15.34 -5.75 -4.68
C LEU A 153 -14.95 -4.64 -3.69
N LEU A 154 -13.66 -4.33 -3.55
CA LEU A 154 -13.21 -3.26 -2.66
C LEU A 154 -13.64 -1.87 -3.12
N GLY A 155 -13.72 -1.63 -4.43
CA GLY A 155 -14.24 -0.38 -4.97
C GLY A 155 -15.76 -0.24 -4.86
N SER A 156 -16.49 -1.32 -4.55
CA SER A 156 -17.95 -1.29 -4.38
C SER A 156 -18.43 -0.99 -2.96
N ASP A 157 -17.53 -1.06 -1.97
CA ASP A 157 -17.79 -0.74 -0.55
C ASP A 157 -17.52 0.74 -0.20
N GLU A 158 -17.18 1.59 -1.18
CA GLU A 158 -17.08 3.05 -1.09
C GLU A 158 -18.34 3.75 -1.63
#